data_AF-A0A327U3K9-F1
#
_entry.id   AF-A0A327U3K9-F1
#
_cell.length_a   1.000
_cell.length_b   1.000
_cell.length_c   1.000
_cell.angle_alpha   90.00
_cell.angle_beta   90.00
_cell.angle_gamma   90.00
#
_symmetry.space_group_name_H-M   'P 1'
#
loop_
_entity.id
_entity.type
_entity.pdbx_description
1 polymer ?
#
loop_
_entity_poly.entity_id
_entity_poly.type
_entity_poly.pdbx_seq_one_letter_code
_entity_poly.pdbx_strand_id
1 'polypeptide(L)'
;MNNDQYGAPQHELNVLSSLLRDRSTVSQLVDWNRPDPQYWLTPDHFQTAWLQDAYRALLSGGLDAIQERLRAYPNADPATVTADAVMATMALPYQQRAAAGDPTAQAALNDSGYWAAVHNAVRQMAQPTWPASAQYARHDAYVTVRAAQHPSTAKDVPFSLSRGRANSNDTLVQELAVIGAVLNNPARAQQFRYTPSSPDASPYWLQPQDFADPSTAEIWDALVTGPDPAIALPAATDPTLTPEQRAAAMIQHVTLRLDYNDYHRSTGDEGAKARREANANQVIATYLAKASAPDFSPNPDNAAEYAVSFILEPSIPAAVEDLAGRVRDHGLADTSLGRVALELSTNEYALDQLAERLDAAPRTLAGYSQQQAPTVAPEPSEGQPSYTSRPIERRVLLSLMKYPSQLQSGPSSTLAAQDFTQPEHAYIFKAIQSLPPHAAHDPWLLTNQANQLARYDGAPALDFQELNNISLAASTLDVAPADQGASHLVTMTVRRTARDASSAVEAAAKETLDPRALIDHSRAQFQQATREALRHHEQSVPEPAPYSTQQANVA
;
A
#
# COMPACT_ATOMS: atom_id res chain seq x y z
N MET A 1 -3.58 12.75 25.99
CA MET A 1 -3.59 11.32 26.38
C MET A 1 -2.30 10.71 25.87
N ASN A 2 -1.71 9.74 26.57
CA ASN A 2 -0.42 9.17 26.17
C ASN A 2 -0.66 7.90 25.33
N ASN A 3 -0.70 8.04 24.00
CA ASN A 3 -0.98 6.94 23.07
C ASN A 3 0.11 5.86 23.12
N ASP A 4 1.34 6.23 23.48
CA ASP A 4 2.48 5.34 23.67
C ASP A 4 2.20 4.25 24.73
N GLN A 5 1.30 4.51 25.68
CA GLN A 5 0.89 3.53 26.69
C GLN A 5 0.14 2.34 26.09
N TYR A 6 -0.58 2.55 24.98
CA TYR A 6 -1.44 1.53 24.35
C TYR A 6 -0.83 0.90 23.11
N GLY A 7 0.29 1.46 22.62
CA GLY A 7 0.95 1.01 21.40
C GLY A 7 0.06 1.14 20.17
N ALA A 8 -0.85 2.10 20.14
CA ALA A 8 -1.88 2.26 19.12
C ALA A 8 -2.20 3.72 18.83
N PRO A 9 -2.56 4.07 17.58
CA PRO A 9 -2.97 5.41 17.24
C PRO A 9 -4.38 5.75 17.78
N GLN A 10 -4.64 7.03 18.07
CA GLN A 10 -5.86 7.48 18.73
C GLN A 10 -7.15 7.13 17.96
N HIS A 11 -7.13 7.16 16.61
CA HIS A 11 -8.28 6.85 15.79
C HIS A 11 -8.72 5.38 15.94
N GLU A 12 -7.78 4.43 15.99
CA GLU A 12 -8.07 3.01 16.26
C GLU A 12 -8.70 2.82 17.65
N LEU A 13 -8.15 3.51 18.66
CA LEU A 13 -8.66 3.48 20.04
C LEU A 13 -10.08 4.07 20.15
N ASN A 14 -10.40 5.11 19.37
CA ASN A 14 -11.73 5.73 19.38
C ASN A 14 -12.80 4.87 18.73
N VAL A 15 -12.47 4.14 17.65
CA VAL A 15 -13.39 3.16 17.05
C VAL A 15 -13.83 2.17 18.12
N LEU A 16 -12.86 1.62 18.86
CA LEU A 16 -13.12 0.67 19.93
C LEU A 16 -13.86 1.31 21.10
N SER A 17 -13.43 2.48 21.58
CA SER A 17 -14.13 3.19 22.67
C SER A 17 -15.59 3.51 22.33
N SER A 18 -15.86 3.93 21.09
CA SER A 18 -17.22 4.23 20.62
C SER A 18 -18.09 2.97 20.59
N LEU A 19 -17.55 1.83 20.12
CA LEU A 19 -18.22 0.54 20.15
C LEU A 19 -18.48 0.03 21.58
N LEU A 20 -17.50 0.16 22.47
CA LEU A 20 -17.59 -0.30 23.86
C LEU A 20 -18.67 0.45 24.66
N ARG A 21 -18.94 1.71 24.29
CA ARG A 21 -19.83 2.60 25.03
C ARG A 21 -21.21 2.74 24.43
N ASP A 22 -21.31 2.73 23.11
CA ASP A 22 -22.57 2.91 22.40
C ASP A 22 -22.71 1.91 21.27
N ARG A 23 -23.63 0.96 21.44
CA ARG A 23 -23.97 -0.04 20.42
C ARG A 23 -24.51 0.59 19.14
N SER A 24 -25.09 1.80 19.21
CA SER A 24 -25.57 2.52 18.03
C SER A 24 -24.44 2.83 17.04
N THR A 25 -23.19 2.91 17.52
CA THR A 25 -21.98 3.06 16.70
C THR A 25 -21.89 2.03 15.58
N VAL A 26 -22.43 0.82 15.76
CA VAL A 26 -22.45 -0.23 14.72
C VAL A 26 -23.15 0.25 13.44
N SER A 27 -24.19 1.08 13.56
CA SER A 27 -24.90 1.66 12.39
C SER A 27 -24.07 2.64 11.58
N GLN A 28 -22.98 3.16 12.15
CA GLN A 28 -22.02 4.05 11.47
C GLN A 28 -20.87 3.27 10.83
N LEU A 29 -20.60 2.06 11.33
CA LEU A 29 -19.48 1.22 10.90
C LEU A 29 -19.89 0.10 9.94
N VAL A 30 -21.19 -0.16 9.82
CA VAL A 30 -21.74 -1.21 8.96
C VAL A 30 -22.92 -0.64 8.18
N ASP A 31 -22.85 -0.71 6.85
CA ASP A 31 -23.99 -0.39 5.98
C ASP A 31 -24.90 -1.61 5.86
N TRP A 32 -25.93 -1.64 6.71
CA TRP A 32 -26.94 -2.69 6.77
C TRP A 32 -27.97 -2.63 5.64
N ASN A 33 -27.97 -1.57 4.81
CA ASN A 33 -28.97 -1.41 3.76
C ASN A 33 -28.64 -2.18 2.48
N ARG A 34 -27.51 -2.90 2.45
CA ARG A 34 -27.08 -3.74 1.32
C ARG A 34 -27.40 -5.23 1.57
N PRO A 35 -27.63 -6.02 0.51
CA PRO A 35 -27.87 -7.47 0.62
C PRO A 35 -26.74 -8.22 1.33
N ASP A 36 -25.50 -7.77 1.08
CA ASP A 36 -24.31 -8.14 1.85
C ASP A 36 -23.86 -6.90 2.65
N PRO A 37 -23.90 -6.94 3.99
CA PRO A 37 -23.49 -5.80 4.82
C PRO A 37 -22.07 -5.38 4.49
N GLN A 38 -21.88 -4.11 4.11
CA GLN A 38 -20.54 -3.57 3.86
C GLN A 38 -19.98 -3.00 5.16
N TYR A 39 -18.90 -3.59 5.63
CA TYR A 39 -18.18 -3.11 6.81
C TYR A 39 -17.22 -2.01 6.40
N TRP A 40 -17.24 -0.89 7.13
CA TRP A 40 -16.27 0.18 6.96
C TRP A 40 -14.89 -0.24 7.44
N LEU A 41 -14.81 -1.19 8.38
CA LEU A 41 -13.55 -1.72 8.86
C LEU A 41 -13.57 -3.24 8.83
N THR A 42 -12.47 -3.80 8.38
CA THR A 42 -12.11 -5.18 8.59
C THR A 42 -10.97 -5.25 9.62
N PRO A 43 -10.79 -6.38 10.33
CA PRO A 43 -9.76 -6.48 11.37
C PRO A 43 -8.35 -6.13 10.87
N ASP A 44 -8.01 -6.44 9.63
CA ASP A 44 -6.72 -6.14 8.99
C ASP A 44 -6.45 -4.63 8.77
N HIS A 45 -7.43 -3.75 8.93
CA HIS A 45 -7.21 -2.31 8.87
C HIS A 45 -6.55 -1.71 10.12
N PHE A 46 -6.58 -2.40 11.28
CA PHE A 46 -5.89 -1.85 12.46
C PHE A 46 -4.42 -2.22 12.40
N GLN A 47 -3.52 -1.27 12.66
CA GLN A 47 -2.10 -1.53 12.84
C GLN A 47 -1.84 -2.39 14.09
N THR A 48 -2.68 -2.23 15.11
CA THR A 48 -2.47 -2.84 16.42
C THR A 48 -3.18 -4.19 16.53
N ALA A 49 -2.44 -5.29 16.52
CA ALA A 49 -2.98 -6.66 16.50
C ALA A 49 -4.08 -6.94 17.56
N TRP A 50 -3.89 -6.51 18.81
CA TRP A 50 -4.89 -6.74 19.85
C TRP A 50 -6.17 -5.90 19.65
N LEU A 51 -6.07 -4.72 19.00
CA LEU A 51 -7.24 -3.92 18.61
C LEU A 51 -8.00 -4.60 17.46
N GLN A 52 -7.30 -5.23 16.50
CA GLN A 52 -7.93 -6.06 15.45
C GLN A 52 -8.82 -7.14 16.09
N ASP A 53 -8.26 -7.88 17.05
CA ASP A 53 -8.94 -8.97 17.72
C ASP A 53 -10.09 -8.48 18.61
N ALA A 54 -9.91 -7.36 19.31
CA ALA A 54 -10.97 -6.74 20.10
C ALA A 54 -12.12 -6.24 19.22
N TYR A 55 -11.81 -5.61 18.08
CA TYR A 55 -12.80 -5.14 17.11
C TYR A 55 -13.61 -6.31 16.55
N ARG A 56 -12.93 -7.37 16.14
CA ARG A 56 -13.58 -8.61 15.67
C ARG A 56 -14.47 -9.21 16.74
N ALA A 57 -13.98 -9.32 17.98
CA ALA A 57 -14.73 -9.89 19.09
C ALA A 57 -16.00 -9.08 19.42
N LEU A 58 -15.91 -7.74 19.39
CA LEU A 58 -17.07 -6.87 19.62
C LEU A 58 -18.13 -7.07 18.55
N LEU A 59 -17.74 -7.11 17.27
CA LEU A 59 -18.69 -7.30 16.17
C LEU A 59 -19.25 -8.72 16.07
N SER A 60 -18.54 -9.75 16.54
CA SER A 60 -18.96 -11.16 16.48
C SER A 60 -19.76 -11.63 17.70
N GLY A 61 -20.49 -10.74 18.36
CA GLY A 61 -21.33 -11.06 19.53
C GLY A 61 -20.82 -10.51 20.87
N GLY A 62 -19.65 -9.88 20.91
CA GLY A 62 -19.11 -9.24 22.12
C GLY A 62 -19.99 -8.11 22.65
N LEU A 63 -20.65 -7.34 21.76
CA LEU A 63 -21.60 -6.29 22.16
C LEU A 63 -22.84 -6.84 22.88
N ASP A 64 -23.34 -8.00 22.47
CA ASP A 64 -24.44 -8.70 23.16
C ASP A 64 -23.98 -9.21 24.53
N ALA A 65 -22.79 -9.82 24.59
CA ALA A 65 -22.20 -10.32 25.83
C ALA A 65 -21.97 -9.20 26.86
N ILE A 66 -21.54 -8.01 26.43
CA ILE A 66 -21.43 -6.82 27.29
C ILE A 66 -22.80 -6.47 27.88
N GLN A 67 -23.85 -6.37 27.05
CA GLN A 67 -25.19 -6.02 27.51
C GLN A 67 -25.77 -7.05 28.48
N GLU A 68 -25.62 -8.34 28.18
CA GLU A 68 -26.06 -9.42 29.07
C GLU A 68 -25.37 -9.35 30.43
N ARG A 69 -24.05 -9.13 30.46
CA ARG A 69 -23.30 -9.01 31.71
C ARG A 69 -23.63 -7.75 32.49
N LEU A 70 -23.82 -6.60 31.82
CA LEU A 70 -24.26 -5.38 32.48
C LEU A 70 -25.66 -5.52 33.10
N ARG A 71 -26.56 -6.29 32.47
CA ARG A 71 -27.87 -6.64 33.06
C ARG A 71 -27.74 -7.59 34.25
N ALA A 72 -26.84 -8.56 34.17
CA ALA A 72 -26.61 -9.54 35.24
C ALA A 72 -25.93 -8.92 36.47
N TYR A 73 -25.11 -7.87 36.27
CA TYR A 73 -24.34 -7.20 37.32
C TYR A 73 -24.57 -5.68 37.35
N PRO A 74 -25.80 -5.21 37.66
CA PRO A 74 -26.17 -3.79 37.52
C PRO A 74 -25.46 -2.85 38.50
N ASN A 75 -24.87 -3.37 39.57
CA ASN A 75 -24.16 -2.59 40.60
C ASN A 75 -22.63 -2.67 40.49
N ALA A 76 -22.10 -3.44 39.53
CA ALA A 76 -20.66 -3.52 39.31
C ALA A 76 -20.17 -2.32 38.50
N ASP A 77 -18.87 -2.01 38.58
CA ASP A 77 -18.26 -0.98 37.74
C ASP A 77 -18.45 -1.34 36.25
N PRO A 78 -19.22 -0.56 35.47
CA PRO A 78 -19.55 -0.91 34.09
C PRO A 78 -18.32 -1.10 33.21
N ALA A 79 -17.26 -0.32 33.44
CA ALA A 79 -16.03 -0.42 32.67
C ALA A 79 -15.30 -1.75 32.92
N THR A 80 -15.29 -2.21 34.18
CA THR A 80 -14.72 -3.51 34.55
C THR A 80 -15.54 -4.66 33.96
N VAL A 81 -16.88 -4.60 34.05
CA VAL A 81 -17.77 -5.62 33.46
C VAL A 81 -17.60 -5.71 31.94
N THR A 82 -17.50 -4.56 31.27
CA THR A 82 -17.25 -4.48 29.82
C THR A 82 -15.91 -5.10 29.46
N ALA A 83 -14.83 -4.77 30.18
CA ALA A 83 -13.51 -5.35 29.93
C ALA A 83 -13.51 -6.87 30.10
N ASP A 84 -14.13 -7.39 31.16
CA ASP A 84 -14.26 -8.84 31.39
C ASP A 84 -15.04 -9.55 30.28
N ALA A 85 -16.08 -8.90 29.72
CA ALA A 85 -16.88 -9.43 28.63
C ALA A 85 -16.08 -9.54 27.33
N VAL A 86 -15.34 -8.48 26.98
CA VAL A 86 -14.49 -8.42 25.78
C VAL A 86 -13.37 -9.46 25.87
N MET A 87 -12.70 -9.53 27.01
CA MET A 87 -11.62 -10.49 27.25
C MET A 87 -12.09 -11.94 27.11
N ALA A 88 -13.27 -12.27 27.66
CA ALA A 88 -13.85 -13.60 27.52
C ALA A 88 -14.14 -13.96 26.05
N THR A 89 -14.54 -12.97 25.24
CA THR A 89 -14.85 -13.15 23.82
C THR A 89 -13.57 -13.27 22.98
N MET A 90 -12.52 -12.51 23.31
CA MET A 90 -11.21 -12.55 22.63
C MET A 90 -10.41 -13.84 22.93
N ALA A 91 -10.56 -14.42 24.12
CA ALA A 91 -9.78 -15.58 24.54
C ALA A 91 -10.01 -16.83 23.68
N LEU A 92 -11.25 -17.05 23.21
CA LEU A 92 -11.61 -18.26 22.44
C LEU A 92 -10.92 -18.32 21.06
N PRO A 93 -10.94 -17.25 20.22
CA PRO A 93 -10.14 -17.21 18.98
C PRO A 93 -8.64 -17.44 19.19
N TYR A 94 -8.06 -16.91 20.27
CA TYR A 94 -6.64 -17.11 20.58
C TYR A 94 -6.32 -18.58 20.86
N GLN A 95 -7.17 -19.26 21.63
CA GLN A 95 -7.03 -20.70 21.90
C GLN A 95 -7.08 -21.54 20.61
N GLN A 96 -7.97 -21.19 19.69
CA GLN A 96 -8.10 -21.88 18.40
C GLN A 96 -6.89 -21.63 17.50
N ARG A 97 -6.42 -20.38 17.36
CA ARG A 97 -5.21 -20.04 16.60
C ARG A 97 -3.96 -20.73 17.16
N ALA A 98 -3.82 -20.75 18.48
CA ALA A 98 -2.71 -21.42 19.14
C ALA A 98 -2.72 -22.94 18.91
N ALA A 99 -3.90 -23.57 18.94
CA ALA A 99 -4.06 -24.99 18.60
C ALA A 99 -3.76 -25.29 17.12
N ALA A 100 -3.98 -24.33 16.22
CA ALA A 100 -3.62 -24.40 14.81
C ALA A 100 -2.13 -24.11 14.52
N GLY A 101 -1.31 -23.84 15.54
CA GLY A 101 0.13 -23.64 15.41
C GLY A 101 0.57 -22.19 15.20
N ASP A 102 -0.29 -21.20 15.45
CA ASP A 102 0.09 -19.78 15.39
C ASP A 102 1.03 -19.40 16.55
N PRO A 103 2.31 -19.05 16.28
CA PRO A 103 3.28 -18.76 17.32
C PRO A 103 2.95 -17.47 18.10
N THR A 104 2.26 -16.51 17.49
CA THR A 104 1.87 -15.25 18.16
C THR A 104 0.74 -15.49 19.15
N ALA A 105 -0.25 -16.31 18.78
CA ALA A 105 -1.35 -16.67 19.67
C ALA A 105 -0.87 -17.56 20.84
N GLN A 106 0.07 -18.48 20.59
CA GLN A 106 0.71 -19.28 21.63
C GLN A 106 1.49 -18.42 22.62
N ALA A 107 2.26 -17.44 22.15
CA ALA A 107 2.97 -16.51 23.01
C ALA A 107 2.02 -15.68 23.88
N ALA A 108 0.95 -15.13 23.28
CA ALA A 108 -0.04 -14.33 24.01
C ALA A 108 -0.80 -15.13 25.09
N LEU A 109 -1.18 -16.39 24.83
CA LEU A 109 -1.83 -17.24 25.85
C LEU A 109 -0.92 -17.60 27.03
N ASN A 110 0.39 -17.66 26.80
CA ASN A 110 1.38 -17.97 27.83
C ASN A 110 1.86 -16.73 28.61
N ASP A 111 1.47 -15.53 28.19
CA ASP A 111 1.83 -14.27 28.84
C ASP A 111 0.64 -13.68 29.63
N SER A 112 0.63 -13.88 30.94
CA SER A 112 -0.38 -13.28 31.82
C SER A 112 -0.31 -11.74 31.88
N GLY A 113 0.86 -11.16 31.64
CA GLY A 113 1.08 -9.71 31.62
C GLY A 113 0.41 -9.07 30.41
N TYR A 114 0.46 -9.72 29.25
CA TYR A 114 -0.24 -9.30 28.03
C TYR A 114 -1.74 -9.13 28.27
N TRP A 115 -2.42 -10.15 28.80
CA TRP A 115 -3.87 -10.10 29.05
C TRP A 115 -4.26 -9.09 30.12
N ALA A 116 -3.44 -8.92 31.17
CA ALA A 116 -3.65 -7.87 32.16
C ALA A 116 -3.53 -6.46 31.57
N ALA A 117 -2.63 -6.25 30.61
CA ALA A 117 -2.49 -4.98 29.90
C ALA A 117 -3.69 -4.71 28.98
N VAL A 118 -4.12 -5.69 28.19
CA VAL A 118 -5.30 -5.57 27.31
C VAL A 118 -6.56 -5.27 28.13
N HIS A 119 -6.79 -6.00 29.23
CA HIS A 119 -7.92 -5.74 30.14
C HIS A 119 -7.92 -4.29 30.64
N ASN A 120 -6.77 -3.82 31.14
CA ASN A 120 -6.65 -2.45 31.63
C ASN A 120 -6.87 -1.40 30.54
N ALA A 121 -6.46 -1.68 29.30
CA ALA A 121 -6.68 -0.79 28.17
C ALA A 121 -8.16 -0.71 27.79
N VAL A 122 -8.84 -1.86 27.63
CA VAL A 122 -10.28 -1.92 27.35
C VAL A 122 -11.07 -1.23 28.46
N ARG A 123 -10.73 -1.50 29.73
CA ARG A 123 -11.38 -0.86 30.88
C ARG A 123 -11.23 0.66 30.84
N GLN A 124 -10.05 1.18 30.50
CA GLN A 124 -9.82 2.63 30.39
C GLN A 124 -10.59 3.25 29.21
N MET A 125 -10.63 2.59 28.06
CA MET A 125 -11.39 3.05 26.89
C MET A 125 -12.91 3.00 27.11
N ALA A 126 -13.40 2.10 27.96
CA ALA A 126 -14.81 2.01 28.34
C ALA A 126 -15.24 3.10 29.34
N GLN A 127 -14.30 3.84 29.96
CA GLN A 127 -14.64 4.90 30.89
C GLN A 127 -15.38 6.06 30.20
N PRO A 128 -16.35 6.71 30.86
CA PRO A 128 -17.05 7.87 30.31
C PRO A 128 -16.12 9.04 29.95
N THR A 129 -14.98 9.15 30.64
CA THR A 129 -13.97 10.20 30.46
C THR A 129 -13.10 10.01 29.22
N TRP A 130 -13.15 8.84 28.57
CA TRP A 130 -12.45 8.63 27.31
C TRP A 130 -13.16 9.39 26.17
N PRO A 131 -12.45 10.01 25.21
CA PRO A 131 -13.09 10.63 24.06
C PRO A 131 -13.74 9.57 23.17
N ALA A 132 -15.07 9.58 23.09
CA ALA A 132 -15.83 8.72 22.18
C ALA A 132 -17.06 9.47 21.69
N SER A 133 -17.38 9.31 20.41
CA SER A 133 -18.56 9.91 19.79
C SER A 133 -19.04 9.04 18.65
N ALA A 134 -20.26 8.50 18.77
CA ALA A 134 -20.88 7.73 17.71
C ALA A 134 -20.97 8.54 16.39
N GLN A 135 -21.16 9.86 16.48
CA GLN A 135 -21.24 10.75 15.31
C GLN A 135 -19.93 10.80 14.50
N TYR A 136 -18.78 10.55 15.13
CA TYR A 136 -17.48 10.59 14.45
C TYR A 136 -16.88 9.20 14.20
N ALA A 137 -17.53 8.13 14.66
CA ALA A 137 -17.02 6.77 14.50
C ALA A 137 -16.80 6.38 13.03
N ARG A 138 -17.65 6.88 12.12
CA ARG A 138 -17.48 6.67 10.67
C ARG A 138 -16.23 7.37 10.13
N HIS A 139 -15.91 8.54 10.67
CA HIS A 139 -14.68 9.27 10.33
C HIS A 139 -13.44 8.60 10.93
N ASP A 140 -13.48 8.16 12.18
CA ASP A 140 -12.38 7.38 12.78
C ASP A 140 -12.13 6.07 12.00
N ALA A 141 -13.19 5.40 11.55
CA ALA A 141 -13.11 4.25 10.67
C ALA A 141 -12.47 4.61 9.32
N TYR A 142 -12.95 5.67 8.66
CA TYR A 142 -12.34 6.17 7.42
C TYR A 142 -10.83 6.42 7.59
N VAL A 143 -10.43 7.07 8.68
CA VAL A 143 -9.03 7.36 9.00
C VAL A 143 -8.23 6.08 9.19
N THR A 144 -8.79 5.09 9.89
CA THR A 144 -8.15 3.77 10.11
C THR A 144 -7.95 3.02 8.78
N VAL A 145 -8.97 2.96 7.93
CA VAL A 145 -8.87 2.35 6.58
C VAL A 145 -7.80 3.04 5.76
N ARG A 146 -7.82 4.39 5.73
CA ARG A 146 -6.87 5.19 4.97
C ARG A 146 -5.44 5.01 5.48
N ALA A 147 -5.23 4.92 6.79
CA ALA A 147 -3.92 4.64 7.39
C ALA A 147 -3.39 3.27 6.98
N ALA A 148 -4.25 2.25 6.92
CA ALA A 148 -3.87 0.92 6.45
C ALA A 148 -3.50 0.90 4.96
N GLN A 149 -4.24 1.63 4.12
CA GLN A 149 -4.02 1.69 2.68
C GLN A 149 -2.87 2.61 2.26
N HIS A 150 -2.64 3.69 3.01
CA HIS A 150 -1.67 4.75 2.71
C HIS A 150 -0.91 5.17 3.98
N PRO A 151 -0.07 4.29 4.55
CA PRO A 151 0.62 4.57 5.80
C PRO A 151 1.54 5.79 5.66
N SER A 152 1.52 6.69 6.65
CA SER A 152 2.43 7.84 6.65
C SER A 152 3.85 7.42 7.04
N THR A 153 4.84 8.07 6.43
CA THR A 153 6.24 8.02 6.85
C THR A 153 6.56 9.01 7.97
N ALA A 154 5.65 9.97 8.23
CA ALA A 154 5.80 10.93 9.31
C ALA A 154 5.32 10.33 10.63
N LYS A 155 6.14 10.46 11.66
CA LYS A 155 5.78 10.06 13.02
C LYS A 155 4.49 10.80 13.44
N ASP A 156 3.52 10.06 13.95
CA ASP A 156 2.26 10.58 14.51
C ASP A 156 1.23 11.14 13.49
N VAL A 157 1.47 10.96 12.18
CA VAL A 157 0.50 11.20 11.11
C VAL A 157 -0.09 9.86 10.66
N PRO A 158 -1.42 9.66 10.68
CA PRO A 158 -2.00 8.35 10.37
C PRO A 158 -1.84 7.97 8.89
N PHE A 159 -2.02 8.93 7.99
CA PHE A 159 -1.78 8.82 6.55
C PHE A 159 -1.44 10.20 5.99
N SER A 160 -0.64 10.24 4.92
CA SER A 160 -0.35 11.49 4.21
C SER A 160 -1.35 11.70 3.08
N LEU A 161 -2.14 12.77 3.16
CA LEU A 161 -3.06 13.18 2.09
C LEU A 161 -2.41 14.02 1.00
N SER A 162 -1.24 14.60 1.22
CA SER A 162 -0.52 15.38 0.22
C SER A 162 0.91 14.88 0.06
N ARG A 163 1.50 15.13 -1.11
CA ARG A 163 2.94 14.99 -1.29
C ARG A 163 3.61 16.31 -0.94
N GLY A 164 4.60 16.26 -0.05
CA GLY A 164 5.41 17.43 0.32
C GLY A 164 6.12 17.99 -0.90
N ARG A 165 5.51 18.97 -1.56
CA ARG A 165 6.12 19.78 -2.63
C ARG A 165 6.51 21.13 -2.04
N ALA A 166 7.51 21.79 -2.63
CA ALA A 166 7.88 23.14 -2.22
C ALA A 166 6.69 24.08 -2.44
N ASN A 167 6.05 24.51 -1.36
CA ASN A 167 4.90 25.41 -1.44
C ASN A 167 5.38 26.83 -1.74
N SER A 168 4.93 27.37 -2.87
CA SER A 168 4.88 28.83 -3.06
C SER A 168 3.52 29.33 -2.57
N ASN A 169 3.45 30.60 -2.16
CA ASN A 169 2.17 31.23 -1.84
C ASN A 169 1.21 31.20 -3.04
N ASP A 170 1.74 31.16 -4.26
CA ASP A 170 0.94 31.08 -5.48
C ASP A 170 0.22 29.73 -5.57
N THR A 171 0.90 28.59 -5.33
CA THR A 171 0.29 27.25 -5.36
C THR A 171 -0.90 27.14 -4.40
N LEU A 172 -0.75 27.64 -3.17
CA LEU A 172 -1.84 27.62 -2.17
C LEU A 172 -3.07 28.42 -2.64
N VAL A 173 -2.86 29.58 -3.27
CA VAL A 173 -3.96 30.39 -3.81
C VAL A 173 -4.69 29.64 -4.93
N GLN A 174 -3.95 28.95 -5.80
CA GLN A 174 -4.52 28.16 -6.91
C GLN A 174 -5.38 26.99 -6.39
N GLU A 175 -4.87 26.25 -5.39
CA GLU A 175 -5.60 25.16 -4.75
C GLU A 175 -6.87 25.65 -4.04
N LEU A 176 -6.77 26.74 -3.28
CA LEU A 176 -7.91 27.37 -2.63
C LEU A 176 -8.95 27.86 -3.65
N ALA A 177 -8.54 28.33 -4.83
CA ALA A 177 -9.47 28.79 -5.85
C ALA A 177 -10.33 27.65 -6.42
N VAL A 178 -9.75 26.45 -6.60
CA VAL A 178 -10.49 25.22 -7.00
C VAL A 178 -11.46 24.80 -5.89
N ILE A 179 -11.01 24.76 -4.64
CA ILE A 179 -11.86 24.45 -3.48
C ILE A 179 -13.00 25.47 -3.36
N GLY A 180 -12.67 26.75 -3.47
CA GLY A 180 -13.62 27.87 -3.42
C GLY A 180 -14.68 27.80 -4.52
N ALA A 181 -14.30 27.35 -5.73
CA ALA A 181 -15.23 27.12 -6.83
C ALA A 181 -16.36 26.17 -6.44
N VAL A 182 -16.00 25.06 -5.79
CA VAL A 182 -16.95 24.03 -5.37
C VAL A 182 -17.75 24.46 -4.14
N LEU A 183 -17.13 25.17 -3.18
CA LEU A 183 -17.85 25.72 -2.02
C LEU A 183 -18.91 26.76 -2.43
N ASN A 184 -18.60 27.62 -3.42
CA ASN A 184 -19.54 28.59 -3.96
C ASN A 184 -20.73 27.92 -4.64
N ASN A 185 -20.45 26.88 -5.44
CA ASN A 185 -21.47 26.12 -6.14
C ASN A 185 -21.15 24.61 -6.09
N PRO A 186 -21.83 23.84 -5.20
CA PRO A 186 -21.57 22.41 -5.03
C PRO A 186 -21.77 21.58 -6.30
N ALA A 187 -22.59 22.05 -7.24
CA ALA A 187 -22.76 21.39 -8.53
C ALA A 187 -21.46 21.34 -9.35
N ARG A 188 -20.50 22.24 -9.11
CA ARG A 188 -19.19 22.21 -9.78
C ARG A 188 -18.35 20.98 -9.41
N ALA A 189 -18.63 20.34 -8.27
CA ALA A 189 -18.01 19.06 -7.94
C ALA A 189 -18.26 18.00 -9.05
N GLN A 190 -19.35 18.11 -9.81
CA GLN A 190 -19.65 17.19 -10.92
C GLN A 190 -18.64 17.28 -12.07
N GLN A 191 -17.95 18.41 -12.25
CA GLN A 191 -16.89 18.54 -13.27
C GLN A 191 -15.67 17.66 -12.95
N PHE A 192 -15.52 17.32 -11.66
CA PHE A 192 -14.45 16.46 -11.17
C PHE A 192 -14.84 14.99 -11.13
N ARG A 193 -16.10 14.65 -11.44
CA ARG A 193 -16.61 13.29 -11.31
C ARG A 193 -16.35 12.45 -12.56
N TYR A 194 -16.15 11.16 -12.34
CA TYR A 194 -16.07 10.13 -13.35
C TYR A 194 -16.60 8.82 -12.79
N THR A 195 -16.75 7.80 -13.65
CA THR A 195 -17.09 6.45 -13.22
C THR A 195 -15.82 5.62 -13.24
N PRO A 196 -15.17 5.38 -12.09
CA PRO A 196 -13.99 4.55 -12.05
C PRO A 196 -14.33 3.11 -12.41
N SER A 197 -13.34 2.42 -12.96
CA SER A 197 -13.42 1.00 -13.34
C SER A 197 -13.55 0.10 -12.11
N SER A 198 -12.97 0.53 -10.98
CA SER A 198 -13.12 -0.12 -9.68
C SER A 198 -14.26 0.52 -8.88
N PRO A 199 -15.21 -0.27 -8.33
CA PRO A 199 -16.30 0.27 -7.51
C PRO A 199 -15.83 0.86 -6.17
N ASP A 200 -14.64 0.50 -5.71
CA ASP A 200 -14.06 0.98 -4.45
C ASP A 200 -13.21 2.25 -4.63
N ALA A 201 -12.95 2.66 -5.87
CA ALA A 201 -12.20 3.87 -6.15
C ALA A 201 -13.09 5.12 -5.99
N SER A 202 -12.46 6.23 -5.60
CA SER A 202 -13.16 7.50 -5.44
C SER A 202 -13.77 7.97 -6.78
N PRO A 203 -15.03 8.46 -6.79
CA PRO A 203 -15.72 8.86 -8.01
C PRO A 203 -15.26 10.21 -8.57
N TYR A 204 -14.10 10.72 -8.12
CA TYR A 204 -13.54 12.01 -8.52
C TYR A 204 -12.16 11.82 -9.16
N TRP A 205 -11.87 12.40 -10.33
CA TRP A 205 -10.55 12.23 -10.93
C TRP A 205 -9.47 13.04 -10.18
N LEU A 206 -9.85 14.16 -9.55
CA LEU A 206 -9.00 14.93 -8.64
C LEU A 206 -9.11 14.37 -7.20
N GLN A 207 -7.97 14.04 -6.62
CA GLN A 207 -7.85 13.39 -5.31
C GLN A 207 -7.05 14.27 -4.34
N PRO A 208 -7.20 14.06 -3.01
CA PRO A 208 -6.41 14.79 -2.02
C PRO A 208 -4.90 14.73 -2.28
N GLN A 209 -4.35 13.58 -2.70
CA GLN A 209 -2.92 13.40 -2.99
C GLN A 209 -2.36 14.24 -4.13
N ASP A 210 -3.23 14.87 -4.93
CA ASP A 210 -2.79 15.75 -6.00
C ASP A 210 -2.50 17.16 -5.50
N PHE A 211 -2.96 17.52 -4.30
CA PHE A 211 -2.69 18.80 -3.67
C PHE A 211 -1.29 18.79 -3.03
N ALA A 212 -0.61 19.92 -3.08
CA ALA A 212 0.70 20.14 -2.46
C ALA A 212 0.55 20.50 -0.98
N ASP A 213 -0.41 21.38 -0.62
CA ASP A 213 -0.63 21.75 0.77
C ASP A 213 -1.44 20.68 1.53
N PRO A 214 -0.97 20.19 2.69
CA PRO A 214 -1.72 19.23 3.49
C PRO A 214 -3.11 19.72 3.90
N SER A 215 -3.27 21.03 4.16
CA SER A 215 -4.53 21.60 4.60
C SER A 215 -5.54 21.65 3.46
N THR A 216 -5.12 22.03 2.24
CA THR A 216 -6.00 22.01 1.06
C THR A 216 -6.36 20.57 0.66
N ALA A 217 -5.43 19.61 0.80
CA ALA A 217 -5.71 18.19 0.62
C ALA A 217 -6.78 17.69 1.61
N GLU A 218 -6.65 18.02 2.90
CA GLU A 218 -7.63 17.70 3.93
C GLU A 218 -8.99 18.38 3.68
N ILE A 219 -8.99 19.63 3.19
CA ILE A 219 -10.23 20.33 2.82
C ILE A 219 -10.89 19.67 1.61
N TRP A 220 -10.14 19.28 0.59
CA TRP A 220 -10.68 18.57 -0.56
C TRP A 220 -11.26 17.21 -0.13
N ASP A 221 -10.57 16.48 0.75
CA ASP A 221 -11.08 15.25 1.35
C ASP A 221 -12.38 15.48 2.13
N ALA A 222 -12.44 16.56 2.91
CA ALA A 222 -13.63 17.03 3.62
C ALA A 222 -14.80 17.34 2.68
N LEU A 223 -14.49 17.91 1.52
CA LEU A 223 -15.46 18.42 0.58
C LEU A 223 -16.11 17.32 -0.25
N VAL A 224 -15.33 16.38 -0.80
CA VAL A 224 -15.81 15.48 -1.87
C VAL A 224 -15.67 13.99 -1.60
N THR A 225 -14.76 13.53 -0.74
CA THR A 225 -14.39 12.09 -0.69
C THR A 225 -14.47 11.42 0.67
N GLY A 226 -14.53 12.16 1.78
CA GLY A 226 -14.68 11.50 3.08
C GLY A 226 -16.07 10.90 3.33
N PRO A 227 -16.27 10.27 4.50
CA PRO A 227 -17.47 9.46 4.78
C PRO A 227 -18.76 10.28 4.76
N ASP A 228 -18.68 11.56 5.17
CA ASP A 228 -19.77 12.53 5.15
C ASP A 228 -19.27 13.82 4.44
N PRO A 229 -19.19 13.78 3.09
CA PRO A 229 -18.58 14.86 2.34
C PRO A 229 -19.46 16.12 2.44
N ALA A 230 -18.85 17.30 2.56
CA ALA A 230 -19.59 18.55 2.80
C ALA A 230 -20.64 18.84 1.71
N ILE A 231 -20.40 18.40 0.46
CA ILE A 231 -21.35 18.52 -0.66
C ILE A 231 -22.60 17.64 -0.53
N ALA A 232 -22.58 16.63 0.36
CA ALA A 232 -23.73 15.75 0.60
C ALA A 232 -24.63 16.24 1.75
N LEU A 233 -24.26 17.34 2.42
CA LEU A 233 -25.10 17.93 3.46
C LEU A 233 -26.40 18.46 2.87
N PRO A 234 -27.52 18.43 3.64
CA PRO A 234 -28.79 19.02 3.20
C PRO A 234 -28.64 20.49 2.75
N ALA A 235 -27.83 21.27 3.46
CA ALA A 235 -27.55 22.67 3.12
C ALA A 235 -26.95 22.84 1.71
N ALA A 236 -26.14 21.89 1.22
CA ALA A 236 -25.50 21.97 -0.09
C ALA A 236 -26.51 21.91 -1.25
N THR A 237 -27.69 21.34 -1.03
CA THR A 237 -28.74 21.18 -2.04
C THR A 237 -30.00 21.99 -1.73
N ASP A 238 -30.05 22.69 -0.60
CA ASP A 238 -31.19 23.49 -0.19
C ASP A 238 -31.38 24.71 -1.13
N PRO A 239 -32.50 24.78 -1.87
CA PRO A 239 -32.77 25.89 -2.79
C PRO A 239 -33.15 27.20 -2.06
N THR A 240 -33.45 27.14 -0.76
CA THR A 240 -33.86 28.30 0.03
C THR A 240 -32.68 29.08 0.63
N LEU A 241 -31.50 28.47 0.69
CA LEU A 241 -30.27 29.13 1.14
C LEU A 241 -29.65 29.97 0.02
N THR A 242 -29.17 31.17 0.37
CA THR A 242 -28.32 31.93 -0.56
C THR A 242 -27.00 31.21 -0.78
N PRO A 243 -26.28 31.46 -1.89
CA PRO A 243 -24.95 30.88 -2.12
C PRO A 243 -23.99 31.12 -0.95
N GLU A 244 -24.04 32.29 -0.32
CA GLU A 244 -23.19 32.64 0.82
C GLU A 244 -23.56 31.85 2.07
N GLN A 245 -24.85 31.68 2.36
CA GLN A 245 -25.32 30.88 3.50
C GLN A 245 -24.98 29.40 3.33
N ARG A 246 -25.12 28.88 2.10
CA ARG A 246 -24.72 27.53 1.72
C ARG A 246 -23.21 27.33 1.89
N ALA A 247 -22.40 28.22 1.31
CA ALA A 247 -20.95 28.17 1.41
C ALA A 247 -20.50 28.26 2.88
N ALA A 248 -21.10 29.14 3.69
CA ALA A 248 -20.80 29.25 5.12
C ALA A 248 -21.09 27.95 5.88
N ALA A 249 -22.23 27.31 5.63
CA ALA A 249 -22.57 26.02 6.25
C ALA A 249 -21.58 24.91 5.87
N MET A 250 -21.16 24.86 4.60
CA MET A 250 -20.16 23.91 4.13
C MET A 250 -18.76 24.19 4.72
N ILE A 251 -18.34 25.46 4.77
CA ILE A 251 -17.08 25.88 5.39
C ILE A 251 -17.07 25.49 6.87
N GLN A 252 -18.19 25.70 7.58
CA GLN A 252 -18.30 25.30 8.98
C GLN A 252 -18.12 23.79 9.16
N HIS A 253 -18.73 22.97 8.29
CA HIS A 253 -18.55 21.51 8.33
C HIS A 253 -17.11 21.08 8.05
N VAL A 254 -16.48 21.67 7.02
CA VAL A 254 -15.06 21.42 6.72
C VAL A 254 -14.19 21.78 7.92
N THR A 255 -14.40 22.97 8.49
CA THR A 255 -13.62 23.47 9.64
C THR A 255 -13.76 22.55 10.85
N LEU A 256 -14.99 22.11 11.16
CA LEU A 256 -15.24 21.17 12.25
C LEU A 256 -14.50 19.85 12.05
N ARG A 257 -14.41 19.36 10.80
CA ARG A 257 -13.69 18.13 10.47
C ARG A 257 -12.18 18.30 10.60
N LEU A 258 -11.64 19.45 10.18
CA LEU A 258 -10.22 19.80 10.38
C LEU A 258 -9.89 19.92 11.87
N ASP A 259 -10.74 20.59 12.66
CA ASP A 259 -10.59 20.68 14.12
C ASP A 259 -10.59 19.30 14.78
N TYR A 260 -11.45 18.41 14.30
CA TYR A 260 -11.51 17.04 14.78
C TYR A 260 -10.24 16.25 14.42
N ASN A 261 -9.78 16.31 13.18
CA ASN A 261 -8.51 15.71 12.74
C ASN A 261 -7.33 16.18 13.59
N ASP A 262 -7.19 17.50 13.73
CA ASP A 262 -6.11 18.08 14.50
C ASP A 262 -6.23 17.71 15.97
N TYR A 263 -7.44 17.61 16.52
CA TYR A 263 -7.64 17.16 17.90
C TYR A 263 -7.02 15.78 18.12
N HIS A 264 -7.25 14.84 17.20
CA HIS A 264 -6.73 13.48 17.31
C HIS A 264 -5.23 13.37 17.02
N ARG A 265 -4.71 14.21 16.15
CA ARG A 265 -3.27 14.29 15.88
C ARG A 265 -2.51 14.97 17.01
N SER A 266 -3.11 15.96 17.70
CA SER A 266 -2.43 16.80 18.69
C SER A 266 -1.82 16.09 19.91
N THR A 267 -2.16 14.82 20.14
CA THR A 267 -1.54 14.01 21.20
C THR A 267 -0.13 13.50 20.84
N GLY A 268 0.24 13.48 19.55
CA GLY A 268 1.57 13.06 19.07
C GLY A 268 2.16 13.98 18.00
N ASP A 269 1.35 14.79 17.33
CA ASP A 269 1.74 15.72 16.26
C ASP A 269 1.79 17.16 16.82
N GLU A 270 3.00 17.65 17.10
CA GLU A 270 3.21 19.04 17.57
C GLU A 270 2.77 20.08 16.52
N GLY A 271 2.73 19.74 15.24
CA GLY A 271 2.19 20.60 14.18
C GLY A 271 0.67 20.73 14.27
N ALA A 272 -0.04 19.61 14.46
CA ALA A 272 -1.49 19.63 14.70
C ALA A 272 -1.83 20.35 16.02
N LYS A 273 -1.04 20.12 17.07
CA LYS A 273 -1.17 20.83 18.35
C LYS A 273 -0.97 22.34 18.17
N ALA A 274 0.09 22.76 17.48
CA ALA A 274 0.35 24.17 17.17
C ALA A 274 -0.77 24.80 16.33
N ARG A 275 -1.33 24.09 15.34
CA ARG A 275 -2.49 24.58 14.55
C ARG A 275 -3.71 24.83 15.43
N ARG A 276 -4.01 23.92 16.37
CA ARG A 276 -5.12 24.09 17.33
C ARG A 276 -4.87 25.26 18.27
N GLU A 277 -3.68 25.34 18.85
CA GLU A 277 -3.29 26.41 19.77
C GLU A 277 -3.31 27.79 19.08
N ALA A 278 -2.97 27.85 17.79
CA ALA A 278 -2.98 29.06 16.98
C ALA A 278 -4.35 29.41 16.36
N ASN A 279 -5.39 28.61 16.61
CA ASN A 279 -6.71 28.77 15.98
C ASN A 279 -6.63 28.78 14.43
N ALA A 280 -5.73 27.98 13.87
CA ALA A 280 -5.44 27.96 12.43
C ALA A 280 -6.66 27.57 11.58
N ASN A 281 -7.56 26.72 12.11
CA ASN A 281 -8.77 26.31 11.40
C ASN A 281 -9.78 27.46 11.22
N GLN A 282 -9.84 28.40 12.18
CA GLN A 282 -10.61 29.63 12.00
C GLN A 282 -10.00 30.55 10.93
N VAL A 283 -8.68 30.57 10.83
CA VAL A 283 -7.96 31.30 9.78
C VAL A 283 -8.23 30.65 8.41
N ILE A 284 -8.17 29.33 8.32
CA ILE A 284 -8.54 28.56 7.13
C ILE A 284 -9.98 28.86 6.71
N ALA A 285 -10.94 28.87 7.65
CA ALA A 285 -12.32 29.22 7.35
C ALA A 285 -12.44 30.63 6.71
N THR A 286 -11.62 31.58 7.17
CA THR A 286 -11.56 32.94 6.59
C THR A 286 -11.01 32.93 5.17
N TYR A 287 -9.96 32.13 4.91
CA TYR A 287 -9.41 31.97 3.56
C TYR A 287 -10.40 31.26 2.62
N LEU A 288 -11.11 30.25 3.10
CA LEU A 288 -12.14 29.55 2.33
C LEU A 288 -13.33 30.48 2.01
N ALA A 289 -13.73 31.33 2.94
CA ALA A 289 -14.77 32.34 2.68
C ALA A 289 -14.34 33.29 1.56
N LYS A 290 -13.11 33.78 1.60
CA LYS A 290 -12.55 34.59 0.50
C LYS A 290 -12.46 33.80 -0.80
N ALA A 291 -12.05 32.54 -0.74
CA ALA A 291 -11.88 31.72 -1.93
C ALA A 291 -13.21 31.34 -2.60
N SER A 292 -14.27 31.24 -1.81
CA SER A 292 -15.64 31.03 -2.29
C SER A 292 -16.31 32.28 -2.86
N ALA A 293 -15.63 33.44 -2.81
CA ALA A 293 -16.14 34.66 -3.43
C ALA A 293 -16.15 34.52 -4.96
N PRO A 294 -17.17 35.04 -5.65
CA PRO A 294 -17.32 34.87 -7.11
C PRO A 294 -16.15 35.38 -7.95
N ASP A 295 -15.35 36.30 -7.41
CA ASP A 295 -14.21 36.97 -8.05
C ASP A 295 -12.85 36.29 -7.78
N PHE A 296 -12.77 35.38 -6.81
CA PHE A 296 -11.54 34.67 -6.46
C PHE A 296 -11.37 33.35 -7.23
N SER A 297 -12.48 32.70 -7.56
CA SER A 297 -12.50 31.38 -8.19
C SER A 297 -12.17 31.44 -9.69
N PRO A 298 -11.49 30.45 -10.29
CA PRO A 298 -11.42 30.34 -11.74
C PRO A 298 -12.84 30.36 -12.33
N ASN A 299 -12.96 30.88 -13.57
CA ASN A 299 -14.23 30.97 -14.27
C ASN A 299 -14.98 29.61 -14.17
N PRO A 300 -16.28 29.57 -13.79
CA PRO A 300 -17.08 28.36 -13.61
C PRO A 300 -16.88 27.24 -14.62
N ASP A 301 -16.60 27.57 -15.88
CA ASP A 301 -16.46 26.60 -16.96
C ASP A 301 -15.08 25.93 -16.99
N ASN A 302 -14.06 26.52 -16.35
CA ASN A 302 -12.65 26.13 -16.48
C ASN A 302 -12.04 25.57 -15.19
N ALA A 303 -12.80 25.44 -14.09
CA ALA A 303 -12.23 25.01 -12.80
C ALA A 303 -11.60 23.61 -12.88
N ALA A 304 -12.19 22.71 -13.64
CA ALA A 304 -11.66 21.39 -13.90
C ALA A 304 -10.39 21.42 -14.79
N GLU A 305 -10.42 22.14 -15.91
CA GLU A 305 -9.23 22.33 -16.77
C GLU A 305 -8.05 22.95 -16.01
N TYR A 306 -8.36 23.93 -15.16
CA TYR A 306 -7.40 24.58 -14.29
C TYR A 306 -6.76 23.60 -13.29
N ALA A 307 -7.57 22.78 -12.62
CA ALA A 307 -7.06 21.79 -11.68
C ALA A 307 -6.19 20.73 -12.37
N VAL A 308 -6.47 20.37 -13.62
CA VAL A 308 -5.60 19.45 -14.39
C VAL A 308 -4.19 20.01 -14.53
N SER A 309 -4.07 21.23 -15.05
CA SER A 309 -2.77 21.83 -15.36
C SER A 309 -1.96 22.23 -14.13
N PHE A 310 -2.61 22.63 -13.03
CA PHE A 310 -1.92 23.14 -11.84
C PHE A 310 -1.78 22.12 -10.70
N ILE A 311 -2.64 21.09 -10.65
CA ILE A 311 -2.73 20.18 -9.51
C ILE A 311 -2.44 18.74 -9.96
N LEU A 312 -3.26 18.18 -10.86
CA LEU A 312 -3.17 16.77 -11.25
C LEU A 312 -1.88 16.46 -12.03
N GLU A 313 -1.64 17.10 -13.18
CA GLU A 313 -0.49 16.78 -14.04
C GLU A 313 0.85 16.95 -13.32
N PRO A 314 1.10 18.04 -12.57
CA PRO A 314 2.34 18.18 -11.80
C PRO A 314 2.48 17.17 -10.65
N SER A 315 1.38 16.54 -10.20
CA SER A 315 1.41 15.56 -9.11
C SER A 315 1.72 14.14 -9.58
N ILE A 316 1.37 13.78 -10.82
CA ILE A 316 1.53 12.42 -11.35
C ILE A 316 3.00 11.98 -11.40
N PRO A 317 3.98 12.78 -11.86
CA PRO A 317 5.38 12.36 -11.85
C PRO A 317 5.89 11.97 -10.46
N ALA A 318 5.57 12.77 -9.45
CA ALA A 318 5.88 12.44 -8.06
C ALA A 318 5.14 11.20 -7.55
N ALA A 319 3.96 10.88 -8.11
CA ALA A 319 3.22 9.65 -7.79
C ALA A 319 3.94 8.42 -8.28
N VAL A 320 4.37 8.49 -9.53
CA VAL A 320 5.04 7.40 -10.20
C VAL A 320 6.41 7.15 -9.57
N GLU A 321 7.13 8.22 -9.20
CA GLU A 321 8.38 8.12 -8.44
C GLU A 321 8.18 7.46 -7.06
N ASP A 322 7.15 7.86 -6.29
CA ASP A 322 6.81 7.27 -4.99
C ASP A 322 6.45 5.78 -5.12
N LEU A 323 5.65 5.42 -6.12
CA LEU A 323 5.31 4.03 -6.45
C LEU A 323 6.58 3.20 -6.73
N ALA A 324 7.51 3.75 -7.52
CA ALA A 324 8.78 3.09 -7.81
C ALA A 324 9.68 2.93 -6.58
N GLY A 325 9.74 3.95 -5.72
CA GLY A 325 10.47 3.90 -4.45
C GLY A 325 9.94 2.83 -3.50
N ARG A 326 8.62 2.66 -3.39
CA ARG A 326 8.01 1.60 -2.57
C ARG A 326 8.38 0.20 -3.05
N VAL A 327 8.31 -0.05 -4.37
CA VAL A 327 8.74 -1.34 -4.94
C VAL A 327 10.21 -1.61 -4.64
N ARG A 328 11.07 -0.60 -4.75
CA ARG A 328 12.50 -0.71 -4.45
C ARG A 328 12.71 -1.11 -2.99
N ASP A 329 12.03 -0.45 -2.06
CA ASP A 329 12.19 -0.67 -0.62
C ASP A 329 11.58 -2.01 -0.16
N HIS A 330 10.43 -2.42 -0.73
CA HIS A 330 9.83 -3.74 -0.47
C HIS A 330 10.59 -4.90 -1.12
N GLY A 331 11.11 -4.70 -2.34
CA GLY A 331 11.97 -5.67 -3.03
C GLY A 331 13.28 -5.94 -2.30
N LEU A 332 13.71 -5.03 -1.43
CA LEU A 332 14.87 -5.20 -0.55
C LEU A 332 14.57 -6.03 0.71
N ALA A 333 13.30 -6.21 1.09
CA ALA A 333 12.90 -6.95 2.29
C ALA A 333 12.92 -8.47 2.06
N ASP A 334 13.10 -9.25 3.14
CA ASP A 334 13.07 -10.72 3.11
C ASP A 334 11.66 -11.30 2.95
N THR A 335 11.06 -11.00 1.80
CA THR A 335 9.73 -11.45 1.38
C THR A 335 9.82 -12.62 0.40
N SER A 336 8.75 -13.43 0.35
CA SER A 336 8.62 -14.54 -0.60
C SER A 336 8.25 -14.04 -2.01
N LEU A 337 8.55 -14.83 -3.05
CA LEU A 337 8.30 -14.50 -4.45
C LEU A 337 6.84 -14.12 -4.75
N GLY A 338 5.88 -14.86 -4.20
CA GLY A 338 4.45 -14.57 -4.39
C GLY A 338 4.05 -13.22 -3.80
N ARG A 339 4.66 -12.81 -2.68
CA ARG A 339 4.42 -11.50 -2.08
C ARG A 339 5.05 -10.37 -2.91
N VAL A 340 6.24 -10.58 -3.47
CA VAL A 340 6.87 -9.61 -4.39
C VAL A 340 6.04 -9.42 -5.66
N ALA A 341 5.53 -10.52 -6.25
CA ALA A 341 4.65 -10.46 -7.42
C ALA A 341 3.34 -9.71 -7.12
N LEU A 342 2.71 -10.01 -5.96
CA LEU A 342 1.52 -9.30 -5.51
C LEU A 342 1.79 -7.80 -5.35
N GLU A 343 2.92 -7.43 -4.78
CA GLU A 343 3.32 -6.03 -4.59
C GLU A 343 3.52 -5.31 -5.93
N LEU A 344 4.24 -5.91 -6.88
CA LEU A 344 4.44 -5.37 -8.22
C LEU A 344 3.08 -5.19 -8.95
N SER A 345 2.19 -6.18 -8.86
CA SER A 345 0.86 -6.10 -9.46
C SER A 345 -0.03 -5.02 -8.82
N THR A 346 0.13 -4.76 -7.51
CA THR A 346 -0.58 -3.70 -6.81
C THR A 346 -0.14 -2.32 -7.31
N ASN A 347 1.14 -2.17 -7.63
CA ASN A 347 1.66 -0.92 -8.21
C ASN A 347 1.22 -0.72 -9.67
N GLU A 348 1.10 -1.79 -10.48
CA GLU A 348 0.47 -1.70 -11.80
C GLU A 348 -0.98 -1.21 -11.70
N TYR A 349 -1.75 -1.76 -10.78
CA TYR A 349 -3.12 -1.32 -10.53
C TYR A 349 -3.18 0.15 -10.10
N ALA A 350 -2.25 0.61 -9.27
CA ALA A 350 -2.15 2.03 -8.89
C ALA A 350 -1.82 2.94 -10.09
N LEU A 351 -0.96 2.48 -11.02
CA LEU A 351 -0.68 3.19 -12.28
C LEU A 351 -1.91 3.24 -13.20
N ASP A 352 -2.71 2.18 -13.25
CA ASP A 352 -3.97 2.16 -14.00
C ASP A 352 -4.99 3.16 -13.44
N GLN A 353 -5.11 3.27 -12.12
CA GLN A 353 -5.93 4.30 -11.50
C GLN A 353 -5.44 5.72 -11.83
N LEU A 354 -4.12 5.95 -11.87
CA LEU A 354 -3.56 7.25 -12.26
C LEU A 354 -3.86 7.58 -13.73
N ALA A 355 -3.70 6.59 -14.62
CA ALA A 355 -4.04 6.74 -16.04
C ALA A 355 -5.52 7.05 -16.24
N GLU A 356 -6.39 6.29 -15.58
CA GLU A 356 -7.84 6.46 -15.67
C GLU A 356 -8.27 7.86 -15.23
N ARG A 357 -7.72 8.34 -14.11
CA ARG A 357 -7.99 9.70 -13.61
C ARG A 357 -7.51 10.77 -14.60
N LEU A 358 -6.33 10.59 -15.17
CA LEU A 358 -5.79 11.52 -16.18
C LEU A 358 -6.59 11.50 -17.50
N ASP A 359 -7.15 10.36 -17.87
CA ASP A 359 -7.98 10.21 -19.08
C ASP A 359 -9.42 10.74 -18.89
N ALA A 360 -9.96 10.63 -17.67
CA ALA A 360 -11.26 11.14 -17.31
C ALA A 360 -11.29 12.66 -17.11
N ALA A 361 -10.14 13.27 -16.82
CA ALA A 361 -10.04 14.71 -16.62
C ALA A 361 -10.20 15.50 -17.95
N PRO A 362 -10.81 16.71 -17.93
CA PRO A 362 -10.98 17.50 -19.14
C PRO A 362 -9.63 17.88 -19.76
N ARG A 363 -9.56 17.77 -21.08
CA ARG A 363 -8.30 17.88 -21.84
C ARG A 363 -7.83 19.33 -21.95
N THR A 364 -6.71 19.66 -21.31
CA THR A 364 -5.91 20.87 -21.60
C THR A 364 -4.71 20.52 -22.49
N LEU A 365 -4.93 19.83 -23.60
CA LEU A 365 -3.86 19.45 -24.54
C LEU A 365 -3.48 20.63 -25.47
N ALA A 366 -2.92 21.69 -24.89
CA ALA A 366 -2.21 22.73 -25.63
C ALA A 366 -0.72 22.70 -25.23
N GLY A 367 0.00 21.63 -25.58
CA GLY A 367 1.45 21.59 -25.33
C GLY A 367 2.17 20.28 -25.62
N TYR A 368 1.51 19.13 -25.46
CA TYR A 368 2.18 17.83 -25.61
C TYR A 368 2.14 17.34 -27.06
N SER A 369 3.02 17.89 -27.91
CA SER A 369 3.35 17.33 -29.22
C SER A 369 4.67 16.57 -29.16
N GLN A 370 4.54 15.25 -29.38
CA GLN A 370 5.54 14.23 -29.71
C GLN A 370 7.00 14.66 -29.90
N GLN A 371 7.88 14.04 -29.09
CA GLN A 371 9.02 13.25 -29.58
C GLN A 371 9.53 12.38 -28.42
N GLN A 372 9.17 11.09 -28.43
CA GLN A 372 9.81 10.10 -27.58
C GLN A 372 11.25 9.91 -28.07
N ALA A 373 12.22 10.41 -27.32
CA ALA A 373 13.57 9.88 -27.44
C ALA A 373 13.54 8.42 -26.94
N PRO A 374 14.24 7.48 -27.60
CA PRO A 374 14.42 6.15 -27.05
C PRO A 374 15.17 6.31 -25.72
N THR A 375 14.47 6.12 -24.61
CA THR A 375 15.08 6.16 -23.28
C THR A 375 16.01 4.95 -23.19
N VAL A 376 17.32 5.21 -23.14
CA VAL A 376 18.34 4.19 -22.89
C VAL A 376 18.15 3.73 -21.45
N ALA A 377 18.19 2.42 -21.21
CA ALA A 377 18.12 1.88 -19.85
C ALA A 377 19.20 2.57 -18.99
N PRO A 378 18.83 3.20 -17.86
CA PRO A 378 19.81 3.89 -17.03
C PRO A 378 20.83 2.90 -16.46
N GLU A 379 22.09 3.34 -16.35
CA GLU A 379 23.11 2.56 -15.64
C GLU A 379 22.75 2.50 -14.15
N PRO A 380 22.83 1.32 -13.51
CA PRO A 380 22.55 1.19 -12.08
C PRO A 380 23.53 2.05 -11.26
N SER A 381 23.01 2.90 -10.37
CA SER A 381 23.83 3.83 -9.59
C SER A 381 24.83 3.06 -8.69
N GLU A 382 26.11 3.46 -8.74
CA GLU A 382 27.16 2.90 -7.87
C GLU A 382 26.88 3.16 -6.38
N GLY A 383 26.96 2.11 -5.55
CA GLY A 383 26.90 2.21 -4.07
C GLY A 383 25.81 1.39 -3.38
N GLN A 384 24.98 0.65 -4.13
CA GLN A 384 23.82 -0.05 -3.57
C GLN A 384 24.09 -1.56 -3.33
N PRO A 385 23.30 -2.26 -2.47
CA PRO A 385 23.50 -3.69 -2.21
C PRO A 385 23.45 -4.47 -3.53
N SER A 386 24.53 -5.19 -3.79
CA SER A 386 24.69 -6.05 -4.94
C SER A 386 23.85 -7.32 -4.74
N TYR A 387 22.81 -7.50 -5.53
CA TYR A 387 22.04 -8.75 -5.58
C TYR A 387 22.81 -9.91 -6.27
N THR A 388 24.14 -9.80 -6.34
CA THR A 388 25.03 -10.85 -6.85
C THR A 388 25.23 -11.92 -5.81
N SER A 389 25.04 -13.17 -6.21
CA SER A 389 25.26 -14.33 -5.35
C SER A 389 26.33 -15.25 -5.95
N ARG A 390 27.45 -14.66 -6.42
CA ARG A 390 28.54 -15.36 -7.13
C ARG A 390 28.97 -16.69 -6.48
N PRO A 391 29.12 -16.82 -5.14
CA PRO A 391 29.43 -18.11 -4.52
C PRO A 391 28.31 -19.15 -4.64
N ILE A 392 27.05 -18.72 -4.60
CA ILE A 392 25.87 -19.57 -4.75
C ILE A 392 25.68 -19.94 -6.21
N GLU A 393 25.80 -19.00 -7.14
CA GLU A 393 25.83 -19.25 -8.58
C GLU A 393 26.85 -20.34 -8.92
N ARG A 394 28.08 -20.20 -8.41
CA ARG A 394 29.13 -21.20 -8.61
C ARG A 394 28.73 -22.56 -8.02
N ARG A 395 28.22 -22.62 -6.79
CA ARG A 395 27.76 -23.89 -6.18
C ARG A 395 26.64 -24.56 -6.99
N VAL A 396 25.68 -23.78 -7.50
CA VAL A 396 24.61 -24.26 -8.38
C VAL A 396 25.21 -24.87 -9.64
N LEU A 397 26.10 -24.15 -10.34
CA LEU A 397 26.77 -24.66 -11.54
C LEU A 397 27.54 -25.94 -11.27
N LEU A 398 28.32 -26.01 -10.19
CA LEU A 398 29.07 -27.21 -9.82
C LEU A 398 28.15 -28.41 -9.57
N SER A 399 27.00 -28.20 -8.92
CA SER A 399 26.00 -29.24 -8.70
C SER A 399 25.34 -29.69 -10.01
N LEU A 400 24.98 -28.74 -10.89
CA LEU A 400 24.39 -29.03 -12.22
C LEU A 400 25.38 -29.73 -13.16
N MET A 401 26.67 -29.41 -13.10
CA MET A 401 27.72 -30.12 -13.84
C MET A 401 27.90 -31.56 -13.34
N LYS A 402 27.63 -31.85 -12.06
CA LYS A 402 27.71 -33.20 -11.49
C LYS A 402 26.43 -34.00 -11.62
N TYR A 403 25.29 -33.32 -11.70
CA TYR A 403 23.97 -33.92 -11.75
C TYR A 403 23.04 -33.14 -12.70
N PRO A 404 23.28 -33.17 -14.04
CA PRO A 404 22.50 -32.41 -15.02
C PRO A 404 21.01 -32.77 -15.02
N SER A 405 20.66 -33.97 -14.55
CA SER A 405 19.27 -34.42 -14.41
C SER A 405 18.43 -33.54 -13.47
N GLN A 406 19.06 -32.75 -12.58
CA GLN A 406 18.35 -31.80 -11.73
C GLN A 406 17.59 -30.73 -12.55
N LEU A 407 18.05 -30.40 -13.76
CA LEU A 407 17.33 -29.49 -14.66
C LEU A 407 15.97 -30.01 -15.14
N GLN A 408 15.69 -31.31 -14.98
CA GLN A 408 14.46 -31.94 -15.46
C GLN A 408 13.30 -31.85 -14.46
N SER A 409 13.58 -31.56 -13.18
CA SER A 409 12.56 -31.53 -12.13
C SER A 409 13.02 -30.77 -10.89
N GLY A 410 12.10 -30.03 -10.24
CA GLY A 410 12.38 -29.30 -9.00
C GLY A 410 12.85 -27.86 -9.23
N PRO A 411 13.32 -27.15 -8.19
CA PRO A 411 13.63 -25.72 -8.26
C PRO A 411 14.72 -25.36 -9.29
N SER A 412 15.59 -26.30 -9.62
CA SER A 412 16.64 -26.11 -10.64
C SER A 412 16.10 -26.14 -12.08
N SER A 413 14.90 -26.65 -12.32
CA SER A 413 14.25 -26.62 -13.65
C SER A 413 13.74 -25.23 -14.05
N THR A 414 13.59 -24.33 -13.09
CA THR A 414 13.08 -22.96 -13.31
C THR A 414 14.21 -21.99 -13.67
N LEU A 415 15.46 -22.41 -13.50
CA LEU A 415 16.63 -21.58 -13.75
C LEU A 415 16.73 -21.17 -15.22
N ALA A 416 17.04 -19.91 -15.43
CA ALA A 416 17.33 -19.29 -16.71
C ALA A 416 18.73 -18.66 -16.70
N ALA A 417 19.30 -18.42 -17.88
CA ALA A 417 20.61 -17.80 -17.98
C ALA A 417 20.68 -16.42 -17.30
N GLN A 418 19.56 -15.69 -17.25
CA GLN A 418 19.45 -14.40 -16.56
C GLN A 418 19.56 -14.51 -15.03
N ASP A 419 19.45 -15.71 -14.44
CA ASP A 419 19.62 -15.88 -12.99
C ASP A 419 21.08 -15.77 -12.53
N PHE A 420 22.01 -15.82 -13.48
CA PHE A 420 23.44 -15.73 -13.23
C PHE A 420 23.93 -14.31 -13.54
N THR A 421 24.59 -13.68 -12.57
CA THR A 421 25.09 -12.31 -12.71
C THR A 421 26.44 -12.23 -13.41
N GLN A 422 27.25 -13.28 -13.33
CA GLN A 422 28.52 -13.33 -14.05
C GLN A 422 28.29 -13.87 -15.47
N PRO A 423 28.83 -13.22 -16.52
CA PRO A 423 28.74 -13.72 -17.89
C PRO A 423 29.24 -15.16 -18.00
N GLU A 424 30.36 -15.51 -17.37
CA GLU A 424 30.94 -16.86 -17.37
C GLU A 424 29.95 -17.88 -16.83
N HIS A 425 29.27 -17.54 -15.73
CA HIS A 425 28.29 -18.41 -15.10
C HIS A 425 27.06 -18.63 -15.97
N ALA A 426 26.52 -17.54 -16.55
CA ALA A 426 25.39 -17.60 -17.45
C ALA A 426 25.68 -18.46 -18.69
N TYR A 427 26.88 -18.32 -19.28
CA TYR A 427 27.27 -19.09 -20.46
C TYR A 427 27.64 -20.54 -20.16
N ILE A 428 28.21 -20.84 -18.97
CA ILE A 428 28.32 -22.23 -18.52
C ILE A 428 26.93 -22.85 -18.33
N PHE A 429 25.98 -22.14 -17.71
CA PHE A 429 24.61 -22.63 -17.57
C PHE A 429 23.95 -22.92 -18.93
N LYS A 430 24.04 -21.99 -19.88
CA LYS A 430 23.59 -22.20 -21.27
C LYS A 430 24.25 -23.43 -21.92
N ALA A 431 25.55 -23.63 -21.68
CA ALA A 431 26.26 -24.80 -22.19
C ALA A 431 25.75 -26.11 -21.59
N ILE A 432 25.48 -26.16 -20.28
CA ILE A 432 24.87 -27.31 -19.59
C ILE A 432 23.49 -27.62 -20.19
N GLN A 433 22.67 -26.59 -20.44
CA GLN A 433 21.35 -26.77 -21.08
C GLN A 433 21.44 -27.27 -22.53
N SER A 434 22.48 -26.86 -23.27
CA SER A 434 22.62 -27.21 -24.70
C SER A 434 23.22 -28.60 -24.96
N LEU A 435 24.02 -29.11 -24.02
CA LEU A 435 24.71 -30.39 -24.18
C LEU A 435 23.86 -31.54 -23.63
N PRO A 436 23.96 -32.74 -24.23
CA PRO A 436 23.32 -33.91 -23.65
C PRO A 436 23.96 -34.24 -22.27
N PRO A 437 23.20 -34.81 -21.31
CA PRO A 437 23.65 -34.95 -19.91
C PRO A 437 25.02 -35.62 -19.74
N HIS A 438 25.34 -36.62 -20.56
CA HIS A 438 26.62 -37.32 -20.52
C HIS A 438 27.81 -36.46 -20.98
N ALA A 439 27.58 -35.46 -21.84
CA ALA A 439 28.60 -34.52 -22.32
C ALA A 439 28.71 -33.28 -21.41
N ALA A 440 27.63 -32.91 -20.73
CA ALA A 440 27.60 -31.82 -19.76
C ALA A 440 28.43 -32.08 -18.49
N HIS A 441 29.00 -33.28 -18.32
CA HIS A 441 29.96 -33.57 -17.24
C HIS A 441 31.42 -33.26 -17.62
N ASP A 442 31.73 -33.11 -18.91
CA ASP A 442 33.11 -32.86 -19.37
C ASP A 442 33.40 -31.34 -19.31
N PRO A 443 34.31 -30.90 -18.43
CA PRO A 443 34.61 -29.48 -18.27
C PRO A 443 35.20 -28.83 -19.52
N TRP A 444 35.92 -29.60 -20.35
CA TRP A 444 36.50 -29.09 -21.59
C TRP A 444 35.40 -28.84 -22.63
N LEU A 445 34.46 -29.79 -22.80
CA LEU A 445 33.33 -29.63 -23.71
C LEU A 445 32.42 -28.47 -23.28
N LEU A 446 32.13 -28.35 -21.98
CA LEU A 446 31.33 -27.23 -21.44
C LEU A 446 31.98 -25.87 -21.69
N THR A 447 33.28 -25.74 -21.41
CA THR A 447 34.02 -24.49 -21.60
C THR A 447 34.06 -24.10 -23.08
N ASN A 448 34.25 -25.07 -23.97
CA ASN A 448 34.29 -24.81 -25.41
C ASN A 448 32.91 -24.42 -25.94
N GLN A 449 31.85 -25.10 -25.49
CA GLN A 449 30.47 -24.78 -25.84
C GLN A 449 30.04 -23.40 -25.31
N ALA A 450 30.40 -23.04 -24.07
CA ALA A 450 30.13 -21.73 -23.49
C ALA A 450 30.77 -20.60 -24.31
N ASN A 451 32.01 -20.78 -24.76
CA ASN A 451 32.70 -19.83 -25.64
C ASN A 451 32.05 -19.73 -27.03
N GLN A 452 31.56 -20.84 -27.59
CA GLN A 452 30.83 -20.81 -28.86
C GLN A 452 29.51 -20.05 -28.75
N LEU A 453 28.75 -20.29 -27.67
CA LEU A 453 27.50 -19.58 -27.39
C LEU A 453 27.74 -18.09 -27.15
N ALA A 454 28.76 -17.72 -26.37
CA ALA A 454 29.12 -16.31 -26.14
C ALA A 454 29.49 -15.59 -27.45
N ARG A 455 30.26 -16.24 -28.34
CA ARG A 455 30.58 -15.68 -29.66
C ARG A 455 29.35 -15.53 -30.55
N TYR A 456 28.46 -16.52 -30.53
CA TYR A 456 27.22 -16.48 -31.30
C TYR A 456 26.30 -15.34 -30.84
N ASP A 457 26.20 -15.13 -29.53
CA ASP A 457 25.40 -14.06 -28.93
C ASP A 457 26.09 -12.68 -29.00
N GLY A 458 27.32 -12.59 -29.53
CA GLY A 458 28.08 -11.33 -29.64
C GLY A 458 28.62 -10.80 -28.31
N ALA A 459 28.73 -11.65 -27.28
CA ALA A 459 29.22 -11.25 -25.96
C ALA A 459 30.74 -11.04 -25.90
N PRO A 460 31.25 -10.26 -24.91
CA PRO A 460 32.68 -10.15 -24.64
C PRO A 460 33.35 -11.51 -24.39
N ALA A 461 34.67 -11.57 -24.57
CA ALA A 461 35.43 -12.78 -24.28
C ALA A 461 35.31 -13.15 -22.79
N LEU A 462 34.91 -14.40 -22.53
CA LEU A 462 34.75 -14.93 -21.18
C LEU A 462 36.10 -15.08 -20.47
N ASP A 463 36.14 -14.84 -19.15
CA ASP A 463 37.36 -15.00 -18.37
C ASP A 463 37.78 -16.48 -18.26
N PHE A 464 38.91 -16.79 -18.91
CA PHE A 464 39.50 -18.12 -18.90
C PHE A 464 39.89 -18.60 -17.50
N GLN A 465 40.27 -17.71 -16.58
CA GLN A 465 40.62 -18.09 -15.22
C GLN A 465 39.38 -18.56 -14.44
N GLU A 466 38.27 -17.84 -14.52
CA GLU A 466 37.03 -18.25 -13.86
C GLU A 466 36.50 -19.58 -14.45
N LEU A 467 36.51 -19.75 -15.77
CA LEU A 467 36.08 -21.01 -16.41
C LEU A 467 36.92 -22.21 -15.96
N ASN A 468 38.24 -22.06 -15.87
CA ASN A 468 39.13 -23.10 -15.33
C ASN A 468 38.87 -23.37 -13.84
N ASN A 469 38.62 -22.32 -13.06
CA ASN A 469 38.35 -22.43 -11.63
C ASN A 469 37.04 -23.18 -11.36
N ILE A 470 36.00 -22.97 -12.17
CA ILE A 470 34.74 -23.73 -12.11
C ILE A 470 34.98 -25.18 -12.52
N SER A 471 35.71 -25.42 -13.61
CA SER A 471 36.06 -26.76 -14.10
C SER A 471 36.85 -27.59 -13.08
N LEU A 472 37.85 -26.98 -12.45
CA LEU A 472 38.65 -27.61 -11.40
C LEU A 472 37.80 -27.89 -10.15
N ALA A 473 36.96 -26.95 -9.74
CA ALA A 473 36.07 -27.14 -8.61
C ALA A 473 35.06 -28.27 -8.84
N ALA A 474 34.53 -28.43 -10.06
CA ALA A 474 33.55 -29.46 -10.39
C ALA A 474 34.13 -30.87 -10.28
N SER A 475 35.41 -31.02 -10.60
CA SER A 475 36.13 -32.31 -10.52
C SER A 475 36.61 -32.66 -9.11
N THR A 476 36.70 -31.69 -8.19
CA THR A 476 37.39 -31.87 -6.89
C THR A 476 36.50 -31.70 -5.66
N LEU A 477 35.45 -30.89 -5.73
CA LEU A 477 34.60 -30.58 -4.58
C LEU A 477 33.30 -31.37 -4.62
N ASP A 478 32.92 -31.97 -3.49
CA ASP A 478 31.58 -32.53 -3.34
C ASP A 478 30.58 -31.43 -2.96
N VAL A 479 29.43 -31.40 -3.64
CA VAL A 479 28.48 -30.28 -3.56
C VAL A 479 27.07 -30.83 -3.40
N ALA A 480 26.29 -30.22 -2.50
CA ALA A 480 24.89 -30.57 -2.28
C ALA A 480 24.02 -30.31 -3.53
N PRO A 481 22.80 -30.89 -3.60
CA PRO A 481 21.84 -30.61 -4.66
C PRO A 481 21.61 -29.11 -4.86
N ALA A 482 21.39 -28.71 -6.11
CA ALA A 482 21.31 -27.30 -6.52
C ALA A 482 20.07 -26.60 -5.96
N ASP A 483 19.03 -27.34 -5.55
CA ASP A 483 17.70 -26.82 -5.23
C ASP A 483 17.68 -25.59 -4.32
N GLN A 484 18.36 -25.63 -3.17
CA GLN A 484 18.43 -24.47 -2.26
C GLN A 484 19.14 -23.28 -2.89
N GLY A 485 20.21 -23.54 -3.66
CA GLY A 485 20.91 -22.51 -4.41
C GLY A 485 20.07 -21.95 -5.55
N ALA A 486 19.34 -22.80 -6.27
CA ALA A 486 18.47 -22.43 -7.39
C ALA A 486 17.33 -21.53 -6.92
N SER A 487 16.62 -21.92 -5.84
CA SER A 487 15.59 -21.07 -5.23
C SER A 487 16.14 -19.72 -4.77
N HIS A 488 17.38 -19.70 -4.26
CA HIS A 488 18.05 -18.45 -3.90
C HIS A 488 18.33 -17.60 -5.13
N LEU A 489 18.93 -18.16 -6.19
CA LEU A 489 19.22 -17.42 -7.43
C LEU A 489 17.95 -16.78 -8.03
N VAL A 490 16.88 -17.56 -8.13
CA VAL A 490 15.57 -17.09 -8.61
C VAL A 490 15.04 -15.93 -7.76
N THR A 491 15.12 -16.05 -6.43
CA THR A 491 14.71 -14.97 -5.52
C THR A 491 15.52 -13.70 -5.77
N MET A 492 16.83 -13.84 -5.97
CA MET A 492 17.71 -12.70 -6.24
C MET A 492 17.45 -12.08 -7.62
N THR A 493 17.12 -12.88 -8.64
CA THR A 493 16.71 -12.39 -9.96
C THR A 493 15.48 -11.52 -9.87
N VAL A 494 14.42 -12.01 -9.20
CA VAL A 494 13.16 -11.28 -9.07
C VAL A 494 13.36 -9.97 -8.32
N ARG A 495 14.17 -9.96 -7.26
CA ARG A 495 14.54 -8.74 -6.53
C ARG A 495 15.32 -7.76 -7.42
N ARG A 496 16.24 -8.26 -8.23
CA ARG A 496 17.00 -7.45 -9.19
C ARG A 496 16.10 -6.85 -10.25
N THR A 497 15.22 -7.62 -10.89
CA THR A 497 14.30 -7.12 -11.92
C THR A 497 13.30 -6.10 -11.38
N ALA A 498 12.78 -6.30 -10.15
CA ALA A 498 11.94 -5.31 -9.49
C ALA A 498 12.68 -3.99 -9.26
N ARG A 499 13.95 -4.07 -8.83
CA ARG A 499 14.79 -2.90 -8.64
C ARG A 499 15.11 -2.20 -9.95
N ASP A 500 15.50 -2.95 -10.98
CA ASP A 500 15.85 -2.39 -12.30
C ASP A 500 14.65 -1.65 -12.89
N ALA A 501 13.44 -2.22 -12.75
CA ALA A 501 12.18 -1.56 -13.12
C ALA A 501 11.98 -0.24 -12.35
N SER A 502 12.13 -0.26 -11.02
CA SER A 502 12.03 0.96 -10.20
C SER A 502 13.07 2.01 -10.60
N SER A 503 14.33 1.63 -10.80
CA SER A 503 15.39 2.55 -11.20
C SER A 503 15.18 3.13 -12.59
N ALA A 504 14.66 2.35 -13.54
CA ALA A 504 14.25 2.84 -14.85
C ALA A 504 13.14 3.91 -14.75
N VAL A 505 12.13 3.66 -13.90
CA VAL A 505 11.04 4.61 -13.66
C VAL A 505 11.52 5.88 -12.97
N GLU A 506 12.32 5.77 -11.92
CA GLU A 506 12.92 6.93 -11.21
C GLU A 506 13.81 7.76 -12.14
N ALA A 507 14.54 7.13 -13.06
CA ALA A 507 15.34 7.84 -14.05
C ALA A 507 14.45 8.54 -15.10
N ALA A 508 13.43 7.84 -15.63
CA ALA A 508 12.49 8.41 -16.59
C ALA A 508 11.76 9.63 -16.00
N ALA A 509 11.37 9.59 -14.74
CA ALA A 509 10.72 10.72 -14.04
C ALA A 509 11.60 11.98 -13.95
N LYS A 510 12.93 11.84 -14.05
CA LYS A 510 13.87 12.99 -14.11
C LYS A 510 14.01 13.57 -15.51
N GLU A 511 13.71 12.79 -16.54
CA GLU A 511 13.91 13.14 -17.95
C GLU A 511 12.63 13.65 -18.62
N THR A 512 11.47 13.09 -18.26
CA THR A 512 10.17 13.48 -18.81
C THR A 512 9.29 14.16 -17.77
N LEU A 513 8.68 15.28 -18.17
CA LEU A 513 7.60 15.92 -17.43
C LEU A 513 6.20 15.53 -17.95
N ASP A 514 6.12 14.73 -19.02
CA ASP A 514 4.85 14.24 -19.56
C ASP A 514 4.29 13.10 -18.67
N PRO A 515 3.18 13.33 -17.96
CA PRO A 515 2.58 12.33 -17.08
C PRO A 515 2.16 11.04 -17.80
N ARG A 516 1.67 11.15 -19.05
CA ARG A 516 1.17 9.99 -19.81
C ARG A 516 2.31 9.08 -20.22
N ALA A 517 3.34 9.66 -20.84
CA ALA A 517 4.52 8.92 -21.25
C ALA A 517 5.19 8.22 -20.06
N LEU A 518 5.23 8.89 -18.90
CA LEU A 518 5.80 8.34 -17.68
C LEU A 518 4.97 7.19 -17.10
N ILE A 519 3.63 7.32 -17.04
CA ILE A 519 2.76 6.22 -16.60
C ILE A 519 2.92 5.00 -17.53
N ASP A 520 2.89 5.19 -18.85
CA ASP A 520 3.00 4.09 -19.81
C ASP A 520 4.36 3.39 -19.73
N HIS A 521 5.45 4.15 -19.60
CA HIS A 521 6.78 3.59 -19.38
C HIS A 521 6.84 2.76 -18.10
N SER A 522 6.29 3.29 -17.01
CA SER A 522 6.29 2.62 -15.70
C SER A 522 5.47 1.34 -15.70
N ARG A 523 4.32 1.37 -16.37
CA ARG A 523 3.48 0.18 -16.57
C ARG A 523 4.27 -0.90 -17.30
N ALA A 524 4.99 -0.56 -18.37
CA ALA A 524 5.78 -1.54 -19.11
C ALA A 524 6.88 -2.18 -18.24
N GLN A 525 7.60 -1.38 -17.44
CA GLN A 525 8.66 -1.87 -16.55
C GLN A 525 8.12 -2.82 -15.47
N PHE A 526 7.05 -2.44 -14.76
CA PHE A 526 6.48 -3.29 -13.73
C PHE A 526 5.80 -4.54 -14.29
N GLN A 527 5.11 -4.45 -15.43
CA GLN A 527 4.54 -5.64 -16.10
C GLN A 527 5.61 -6.66 -16.48
N GLN A 528 6.76 -6.20 -16.96
CA GLN A 528 7.87 -7.10 -17.24
C GLN A 528 8.40 -7.77 -15.97
N ALA A 529 8.59 -7.01 -14.89
CA ALA A 529 9.04 -7.54 -13.61
C ALA A 529 8.03 -8.51 -12.97
N THR A 530 6.73 -8.21 -13.03
CA THR A 530 5.65 -9.06 -12.53
C THR A 530 5.61 -10.39 -13.27
N ARG A 531 5.71 -10.39 -14.61
CA ARG A 531 5.75 -11.63 -15.41
C ARG A 531 6.95 -12.49 -15.05
N GLU A 532 8.11 -11.88 -14.84
CA GLU A 532 9.31 -12.61 -14.41
C GLU A 532 9.11 -13.24 -13.03
N ALA A 533 8.54 -12.49 -12.07
CA ALA A 533 8.24 -13.00 -10.73
C ALA A 533 7.24 -14.16 -10.75
N LEU A 534 6.17 -14.04 -11.55
CA LEU A 534 5.11 -15.04 -11.66
C LEU A 534 5.61 -16.33 -12.33
N ARG A 535 6.42 -16.21 -13.40
CA ARG A 535 7.05 -17.36 -14.06
C ARG A 535 7.75 -18.27 -13.05
N HIS A 536 8.47 -17.69 -12.10
CA HIS A 536 9.21 -18.45 -11.09
C HIS A 536 8.33 -18.95 -9.94
N HIS A 537 7.22 -18.27 -9.64
CA HIS A 537 6.25 -18.75 -8.67
C HIS A 537 5.51 -20.00 -9.17
N GLU A 538 5.02 -19.98 -10.40
CA GLU A 538 4.28 -21.10 -11.02
C GLU A 538 5.13 -22.37 -11.17
N GLN A 539 6.45 -22.23 -11.27
CA GLN A 539 7.37 -23.35 -11.50
C GLN A 539 8.03 -23.88 -10.21
N SER A 540 7.93 -23.15 -9.09
CA SER A 540 8.49 -23.54 -7.78
C SER A 540 7.46 -24.15 -6.83
N VAL A 541 6.17 -24.07 -7.17
CA VAL A 541 5.09 -24.77 -6.48
C VAL A 541 4.81 -26.07 -7.25
N PRO A 542 4.97 -27.27 -6.65
CA PRO A 542 4.38 -28.45 -7.25
C PRO A 542 2.88 -28.16 -7.37
N GLU A 543 2.29 -28.37 -8.56
CA GLU A 543 0.83 -28.30 -8.74
C GLU A 543 0.16 -28.89 -7.50
N PRO A 544 -0.76 -28.18 -6.84
CA PRO A 544 -1.53 -28.79 -5.76
C PRO A 544 -2.12 -30.05 -6.36
N ALA A 545 -1.75 -31.21 -5.80
CA ALA A 545 -2.30 -32.48 -6.23
C ALA A 545 -3.82 -32.27 -6.33
N PRO A 546 -4.46 -32.56 -7.49
CA PRO A 546 -5.89 -32.37 -7.62
C PRO A 546 -6.52 -33.12 -6.45
N TYR A 547 -7.26 -32.39 -5.61
CA TYR A 547 -8.02 -32.99 -4.51
C TYR A 547 -8.77 -34.17 -5.10
N SER A 548 -8.33 -35.37 -4.76
CA SER A 548 -9.04 -36.59 -5.08
C SER A 548 -10.41 -36.46 -4.44
N THR A 549 -11.44 -36.33 -5.26
CA THR A 549 -12.86 -36.41 -4.90
C THR A 549 -13.26 -37.82 -4.45
N GLN A 550 -12.36 -38.55 -3.80
CA GLN A 550 -12.56 -39.88 -3.23
C GLN A 550 -12.05 -39.93 -1.79
N GLN A 551 -12.79 -39.27 -0.90
CA GLN A 551 -13.00 -39.77 0.47
C GLN A 551 -14.28 -39.22 1.12
N ALA A 552 -15.24 -38.74 0.32
CA ALA A 552 -16.65 -38.80 0.67
C ALA A 552 -17.16 -40.21 0.31
N ASN A 553 -16.87 -41.17 1.19
CA ASN A 553 -17.40 -42.54 1.31
C ASN A 553 -16.25 -43.48 1.67
N VAL A 554 -15.98 -43.66 2.97
CA VAL A 554 -16.05 -44.93 3.71
C VAL A 554 -15.81 -44.63 5.20
N ALA A 555 -16.81 -45.04 6.01
CA ALA A 555 -16.91 -45.07 7.48
C ALA A 555 -17.16 -43.76 8.22
#